data_AF-A0A3D1CPB3-F1
#
_entry.id   AF-A0A3D1CPB3-F1
#
_cell.length_a   1.000
_cell.length_b   1.000
_cell.length_c   1.000
_cell.angle_alpha   90.00
_cell.angle_beta   90.00
_cell.angle_gamma   90.00
#
_symmetry.space_group_name_H-M   'P 1'
#
loop_
_entity.id
_entity.type
_entity.pdbx_description
1 polymer ?
#
loop_
_entity_poly.entity_id
_entity_poly.type
_entity_poly.pdbx_seq_one_letter_code
_entity_poly.pdbx_strand_id
1 'polypeptide(L)'
;MEDMRGAMLRLGVVNLGLAHFVAAVLNDQGYKAECGVAVPGACATHDLDVVAQITCKTYAIKTVFAVESEQAVTLQEVLASYATYLDLLDGADVQACPHFDEYWLVTNGVFSPEAVAYASHKGLRLIDGDQLVSMLTAMTYPVTAISGLTDIEFAALAEANVLLTRHLTDHEVELVAHRTGLAQSRVAELIEQIGG
;
A
#
# COMPACT_ATOMS: atom_id res chain seq x y z
N MET A 1 -16.28 9.37 11.81
CA MET A 1 -15.25 8.94 10.84
C MET A 1 -14.22 10.07 10.75
N GLU A 2 -12.97 9.79 11.10
CA GLU A 2 -11.87 10.76 10.98
C GLU A 2 -11.71 11.23 9.53
N ASP A 3 -10.99 12.34 9.32
CA ASP A 3 -10.55 12.75 7.99
C ASP A 3 -9.70 11.62 7.37
N MET A 4 -10.11 11.13 6.20
CA MET A 4 -9.43 10.04 5.50
C MET A 4 -7.96 10.36 5.24
N ARG A 5 -7.62 11.62 4.99
CA ARG A 5 -6.22 12.04 4.85
C ARG A 5 -5.45 11.83 6.14
N GLY A 6 -6.04 12.15 7.29
CA GLY A 6 -5.49 11.86 8.61
C GLY A 6 -5.28 10.36 8.83
N ALA A 7 -6.26 9.53 8.49
CA ALA A 7 -6.15 8.08 8.59
C ALA A 7 -5.00 7.52 7.74
N MET A 8 -4.80 8.05 6.53
CA MET A 8 -3.70 7.67 5.65
C MET A 8 -2.33 8.07 6.20
N LEU A 9 -2.21 9.23 6.86
CA LEU A 9 -0.96 9.64 7.53
C LEU A 9 -0.60 8.70 8.70
N ARG A 10 -1.60 8.17 9.40
CA ARG A 10 -1.36 7.21 10.49
C ARG A 10 -0.80 5.87 10.02
N LEU A 11 -0.88 5.54 8.73
CA LEU A 11 -0.21 4.35 8.19
C LEU A 11 1.31 4.40 8.39
N GLY A 12 1.91 5.59 8.49
CA GLY A 12 3.35 5.78 8.73
C GLY A 12 3.82 5.40 10.14
N VAL A 13 2.90 5.12 11.07
CA VAL A 13 3.22 4.61 12.42
C VAL A 13 3.92 3.24 12.33
N VAL A 14 3.58 2.44 11.32
CA VAL A 14 4.15 1.11 11.10
C VAL A 14 5.04 1.15 9.87
N ASN A 15 6.23 0.55 9.98
CA ASN A 15 7.12 0.41 8.82
C ASN A 15 6.41 -0.41 7.73
N LEU A 16 6.57 0.02 6.47
CA LEU A 16 5.85 -0.54 5.31
C LEU A 16 4.32 -0.45 5.43
N GLY A 17 3.77 0.38 6.33
CA GLY A 17 2.31 0.47 6.53
C GLY A 17 1.57 0.87 5.26
N LEU A 18 2.10 1.82 4.49
CA LEU A 18 1.54 2.20 3.19
C LEU A 18 1.63 1.06 2.16
N ALA A 19 2.76 0.35 2.09
CA ALA A 19 2.94 -0.78 1.17
C ALA A 19 1.94 -1.91 1.46
N HIS A 20 1.84 -2.32 2.73
CA HIS A 20 0.87 -3.32 3.16
C HIS A 20 -0.57 -2.86 2.91
N PHE A 21 -0.88 -1.58 3.12
CA PHE A 21 -2.21 -1.04 2.84
C PHE A 21 -2.53 -1.10 1.34
N VAL A 22 -1.61 -0.68 0.48
CA VAL A 22 -1.76 -0.77 -0.98
C VAL A 22 -1.94 -2.21 -1.43
N ALA A 23 -1.15 -3.15 -0.90
CA ALA A 23 -1.31 -4.57 -1.22
C ALA A 23 -2.68 -5.10 -0.76
N ALA A 24 -3.15 -4.71 0.44
CA ALA A 24 -4.47 -5.10 0.93
C ALA A 24 -5.60 -4.56 0.03
N VAL A 25 -5.53 -3.29 -0.38
CA VAL A 25 -6.49 -2.68 -1.33
C VAL A 25 -6.48 -3.41 -2.68
N LEU A 26 -5.30 -3.78 -3.19
CA LEU A 26 -5.21 -4.51 -4.45
C LEU A 26 -5.75 -5.95 -4.32
N ASN A 27 -5.47 -6.63 -3.21
CA ASN A 27 -6.02 -7.96 -2.94
C ASN A 27 -7.56 -7.94 -2.88
N ASP A 28 -8.14 -6.91 -2.27
CA ASP A 28 -9.59 -6.66 -2.25
C ASP A 28 -10.18 -6.54 -3.67
N GLN A 29 -9.45 -5.88 -4.57
CA GLN A 29 -9.80 -5.69 -5.97
C GLN A 29 -9.50 -6.90 -6.86
N GLY A 30 -9.09 -8.04 -6.29
CA GLY A 30 -8.87 -9.30 -7.01
C GLY A 30 -7.46 -9.49 -7.57
N TYR A 31 -6.51 -8.62 -7.22
CA TYR A 31 -5.09 -8.86 -7.49
C TYR A 31 -4.55 -9.91 -6.51
N LYS A 32 -3.43 -10.54 -6.87
CA LYS A 32 -2.54 -11.23 -5.94
C LYS A 32 -1.38 -10.28 -5.67
N ALA A 33 -1.41 -9.61 -4.52
CA ALA A 33 -0.42 -8.61 -4.14
C ALA A 33 0.38 -9.05 -2.91
N GLU A 34 1.71 -8.97 -3.02
CA GLU A 34 2.68 -9.34 -1.99
C GLU A 34 3.61 -8.16 -1.69
N CYS A 35 3.97 -7.97 -0.42
CA CYS A 35 4.83 -6.87 0.03
C CYS A 35 6.28 -7.30 0.23
N GLY A 36 7.22 -6.35 0.10
CA GLY A 36 8.61 -6.54 0.49
C GLY A 36 9.32 -7.63 -0.33
N VAL A 37 9.16 -7.57 -1.65
CA VAL A 37 9.65 -8.60 -2.57
C VAL A 37 11.02 -8.18 -3.11
N ALA A 38 12.06 -8.94 -2.78
CA ALA A 38 13.37 -8.77 -3.37
C ALA A 38 13.38 -9.38 -4.78
N VAL A 39 13.64 -8.56 -5.80
CA VAL A 39 13.62 -8.97 -7.21
C VAL A 39 14.98 -8.71 -7.86
N PRO A 40 15.61 -9.74 -8.45
CA PRO A 40 16.87 -9.55 -9.17
C PRO A 40 16.62 -8.89 -10.54
N GLY A 41 17.00 -7.62 -10.68
CA GLY A 41 17.13 -6.98 -11.99
C GLY A 41 18.36 -7.51 -12.75
N ALA A 42 18.63 -6.93 -13.93
CA ALA A 42 19.81 -7.30 -14.70
C ALA A 42 21.12 -6.94 -13.98
N CYS A 43 21.15 -5.80 -13.29
CA CYS A 43 22.35 -5.26 -12.67
C CYS A 43 22.33 -5.34 -11.13
N ALA A 44 21.17 -5.22 -10.49
CA ALA A 44 21.04 -5.23 -9.04
C ALA A 44 19.75 -5.89 -8.56
N THR A 45 19.76 -6.36 -7.31
CA THR A 45 18.53 -6.75 -6.62
C THR A 45 17.82 -5.49 -6.11
N HIS A 46 16.52 -5.38 -6.41
CA HIS A 46 15.66 -4.29 -5.96
C HIS A 46 14.64 -4.81 -4.95
N ASP A 47 14.52 -4.11 -3.84
CA ASP A 47 13.44 -4.34 -2.87
C ASP A 47 12.19 -3.59 -3.33
N LEU A 48 11.27 -4.32 -3.95
CA LEU A 48 9.98 -3.77 -4.36
C LEU A 48 9.02 -3.75 -3.18
N ASP A 49 8.34 -2.62 -3.01
CA ASP A 49 7.43 -2.44 -1.87
C ASP A 49 6.21 -3.35 -2.02
N VAL A 50 5.65 -3.43 -3.24
CA VAL A 50 4.57 -4.37 -3.59
C VAL A 50 4.80 -4.93 -4.99
N VAL A 51 4.59 -6.25 -5.16
CA VAL A 51 4.39 -6.88 -6.46
C VAL A 51 2.94 -7.33 -6.52
N ALA A 52 2.23 -6.95 -7.57
CA ALA A 52 0.84 -7.36 -7.77
C ALA A 52 0.67 -8.09 -9.09
N GLN A 53 -0.27 -9.04 -9.14
CA GLN A 53 -0.62 -9.76 -10.35
C GLN A 53 -2.14 -9.86 -10.47
N ILE A 54 -2.69 -9.51 -11.64
CA ILE A 54 -4.09 -9.82 -11.94
C ILE A 54 -4.19 -10.31 -13.38
N THR A 55 -4.97 -11.37 -13.59
CA THR A 55 -5.09 -12.04 -14.90
C THR A 55 -3.73 -12.44 -15.47
N CYS A 56 -3.25 -11.74 -16.50
CA CYS A 56 -1.97 -11.97 -17.16
C CYS A 56 -1.02 -10.77 -17.07
N LYS A 57 -1.28 -9.82 -16.16
CA LYS A 57 -0.45 -8.65 -15.94
C LYS A 57 0.25 -8.70 -14.57
N THR A 58 1.50 -8.28 -14.55
CA THR A 58 2.33 -8.15 -13.35
C THR A 58 2.77 -6.71 -13.17
N TYR A 59 2.70 -6.22 -11.94
CA TYR A 59 2.92 -4.83 -11.59
C TYR A 59 4.02 -4.74 -10.54
N ALA A 60 5.02 -3.91 -10.80
CA ALA A 60 6.00 -3.50 -9.80
C ALA A 60 5.52 -2.18 -9.19
N ILE A 61 5.43 -2.11 -7.87
CA ILE A 61 4.84 -0.95 -7.19
C ILE A 61 5.83 -0.45 -6.14
N LYS A 62 6.16 0.83 -6.24
CA LYS A 62 6.88 1.59 -5.22
C LYS A 62 5.91 2.47 -4.46
N THR A 63 6.02 2.46 -3.14
CA THR A 63 5.32 3.38 -2.26
C THR A 63 6.27 4.47 -1.77
N VAL A 64 5.79 5.71 -1.76
CA VAL A 64 6.52 6.85 -1.18
C VAL A 64 5.63 7.49 -0.14
N PHE A 65 6.00 7.33 1.12
CA PHE A 65 5.21 7.87 2.22
C PHE A 65 5.49 9.36 2.41
N ALA A 66 4.42 10.15 2.45
CA ALA A 66 4.40 11.56 2.76
C ALA A 66 4.01 11.76 4.24
N VAL A 67 4.80 12.52 4.99
CA VAL A 67 4.50 12.83 6.41
C VAL A 67 3.41 13.88 6.56
N GLU A 68 3.15 14.63 5.50
CA GLU A 68 2.07 15.62 5.40
C GLU A 68 1.29 15.36 4.10
N SER A 69 -0.02 15.55 4.12
CA SER A 69 -0.87 15.25 2.95
C SER A 69 -0.55 16.09 1.71
N GLU A 70 0.06 17.28 1.89
CA GLU A 70 0.46 18.17 0.79
C GLU A 70 1.92 17.98 0.37
N GLN A 71 2.68 17.10 1.06
CA GLN A 71 4.06 16.84 0.70
C GLN A 71 4.12 16.16 -0.66
N ALA A 72 4.86 16.78 -1.57
CA ALA A 72 5.03 16.30 -2.93
C ALA A 72 6.18 15.29 -3.03
N VAL A 73 5.91 14.13 -3.64
CA VAL A 73 6.92 13.26 -4.21
C VAL A 73 7.59 13.99 -5.37
N THR A 74 8.92 14.08 -5.33
CA THR A 74 9.67 14.92 -6.26
C THR A 74 10.03 14.16 -7.53
N LEU A 75 10.50 14.89 -8.54
CA LEU A 75 11.05 14.30 -9.75
C LEU A 75 12.20 13.33 -9.45
N GLN A 76 12.99 13.55 -8.39
CA GLN A 76 14.12 12.69 -8.04
C GLN A 76 13.66 11.27 -7.69
N GLU A 77 12.60 11.12 -6.89
CA GLU A 77 12.04 9.81 -6.55
C GLU A 77 11.48 9.10 -7.78
N VAL A 78 10.83 9.83 -8.69
CA VAL A 78 10.31 9.26 -9.95
C VAL A 78 11.44 8.80 -10.87
N LEU A 79 12.52 9.59 -10.99
CA LEU A 79 13.69 9.22 -11.77
C LEU A 79 14.38 7.96 -11.23
N ALA A 80 14.55 7.88 -9.90
CA ALA A 80 15.11 6.70 -9.26
C ALA A 80 14.24 5.46 -9.51
N SER A 81 12.93 5.59 -9.36
CA SER A 81 11.97 4.51 -9.64
C SER A 81 11.98 4.06 -11.10
N TYR A 82 12.13 5.01 -12.03
CA TYR A 82 12.26 4.69 -13.45
C TYR A 82 13.54 3.89 -13.74
N ALA A 83 14.66 4.25 -13.11
CA ALA A 83 15.92 3.50 -13.26
C ALA A 83 15.77 2.06 -12.74
N THR A 84 15.11 1.86 -11.59
CA THR A 84 14.75 0.52 -11.11
C THR A 84 13.88 -0.22 -12.13
N TYR A 85 12.85 0.43 -12.69
CA TYR A 85 12.00 -0.23 -13.67
C TYR A 85 12.77 -0.69 -14.91
N LEU A 86 13.68 0.15 -15.44
CA LEU A 86 14.53 -0.23 -16.57
C LEU A 86 15.37 -1.47 -16.26
N ASP A 87 15.99 -1.53 -15.07
CA ASP A 87 16.80 -2.69 -14.69
C ASP A 87 15.97 -3.97 -14.48
N LEU A 88 14.70 -3.83 -14.11
CA LEU A 88 13.75 -4.96 -14.06
C LEU A 88 13.33 -5.42 -15.45
N LEU A 89 13.12 -4.49 -16.40
CA LEU A 89 12.83 -4.84 -17.80
C LEU A 89 14.00 -5.59 -18.44
N ASP A 90 15.21 -5.06 -18.28
CA ASP A 90 16.44 -5.72 -18.72
C ASP A 90 16.61 -7.08 -18.00
N GLY A 91 16.25 -7.14 -16.71
CA GLY A 91 16.24 -8.36 -15.90
C GLY A 91 15.31 -9.44 -16.45
N ALA A 92 14.12 -9.04 -16.93
CA ALA A 92 13.18 -9.96 -17.57
C ALA A 92 13.71 -10.49 -18.91
N ASP A 93 14.38 -9.64 -19.70
CA ASP A 93 14.99 -10.02 -20.97
C ASP A 93 16.10 -11.08 -20.80
N VAL A 94 16.86 -10.99 -19.71
CA VAL A 94 17.88 -12.00 -19.34
C VAL A 94 17.35 -13.11 -18.44
N GLN A 95 16.03 -13.18 -18.23
CA GLN A 95 15.35 -14.19 -17.41
C GLN A 95 15.79 -14.23 -15.94
N ALA A 96 16.26 -13.11 -15.39
CA ALA A 96 16.57 -12.96 -13.96
C ALA A 96 15.29 -12.84 -13.12
N CYS A 97 14.29 -12.12 -13.62
CA CYS A 97 13.01 -11.87 -12.95
C CYS A 97 11.83 -12.02 -13.92
N PRO A 98 10.56 -12.07 -13.43
CA PRO A 98 9.40 -12.01 -14.31
C PRO A 98 9.31 -10.65 -15.03
N HIS A 99 8.62 -10.64 -16.17
CA HIS A 99 8.26 -9.40 -16.84
C HIS A 99 7.22 -8.62 -16.03
N PHE A 100 7.45 -7.32 -15.88
CA PHE A 100 6.51 -6.37 -15.29
C PHE A 100 5.91 -5.50 -16.39
N ASP A 101 4.59 -5.55 -16.55
CA ASP A 101 3.86 -4.82 -17.59
C ASP A 101 3.79 -3.32 -17.28
N GLU A 102 3.72 -2.97 -16.00
CA GLU A 102 3.58 -1.60 -15.53
C GLU A 102 4.37 -1.40 -14.23
N TYR A 103 4.87 -0.18 -14.06
CA TYR A 103 5.51 0.27 -12.83
C TYR A 103 4.73 1.41 -12.22
N TRP A 104 4.27 1.24 -10.99
CA TRP A 104 3.43 2.19 -10.29
C TRP A 104 4.20 2.86 -9.16
N LEU A 105 4.01 4.18 -9.00
CA LEU A 105 4.40 4.91 -7.82
C LEU A 105 3.13 5.34 -7.09
N VAL A 106 3.05 4.98 -5.82
CA VAL A 106 1.88 5.26 -4.97
C VAL A 106 2.32 6.08 -3.77
N THR A 107 1.57 7.13 -3.45
CA THR A 107 1.82 7.95 -2.26
C THR A 107 0.51 8.27 -1.56
N ASN A 108 0.59 8.57 -0.26
CA ASN A 108 -0.49 9.18 0.51
C ASN A 108 -0.46 10.73 0.46
N GLY A 109 0.54 11.32 -0.20
CA GLY A 109 0.65 12.74 -0.46
C GLY A 109 0.28 13.09 -1.91
N VAL A 110 1.05 13.98 -2.54
CA VAL A 110 0.86 14.42 -3.94
C VAL A 110 2.14 14.22 -4.75
N PHE A 111 2.09 14.45 -6.07
CA PHE A 111 3.27 14.48 -6.93
C PHE A 111 3.57 15.90 -7.40
N SER A 112 4.84 16.25 -7.55
CA SER A 112 5.21 17.54 -8.16
C SER A 112 4.77 17.58 -9.64
N PRO A 113 4.48 18.77 -10.21
CA PRO A 113 4.14 18.88 -11.63
C PRO A 113 5.19 18.27 -12.57
N GLU A 114 6.47 18.41 -12.24
CA GLU A 114 7.59 17.84 -13.00
C GLU A 114 7.61 16.31 -12.91
N ALA A 115 7.32 15.76 -11.72
CA ALA A 115 7.19 14.32 -11.52
C ALA A 115 6.07 13.73 -12.39
N VAL A 116 4.90 14.39 -12.40
CA VAL A 116 3.75 14.01 -13.25
C VAL A 116 4.10 14.10 -14.74
N ALA A 117 4.72 15.20 -15.15
CA ALA A 117 5.14 15.40 -16.53
C ALA A 117 6.13 14.32 -16.98
N TYR A 118 7.11 13.96 -16.14
CA TYR A 118 8.08 12.92 -16.48
C TYR A 118 7.42 11.53 -16.55
N ALA A 119 6.66 11.15 -15.52
CA ALA A 119 6.03 9.83 -15.43
C ALA A 119 5.11 9.54 -16.61
N SER A 120 4.27 10.51 -17.00
CA SER A 120 3.37 10.38 -18.16
C SER A 120 4.11 10.11 -19.48
N HIS A 121 5.29 10.72 -19.68
CA HIS A 121 6.11 10.48 -20.87
C HIS A 121 6.88 9.14 -20.83
N LYS A 122 7.13 8.60 -19.63
CA LYS A 122 7.86 7.35 -19.44
C LYS A 122 6.97 6.13 -19.21
N GLY A 123 5.65 6.31 -19.21
CA GLY A 123 4.71 5.22 -18.99
C GLY A 123 4.70 4.70 -17.54
N LEU A 124 5.09 5.54 -16.58
CA LEU A 124 4.93 5.23 -15.15
C LEU A 124 3.54 5.64 -14.69
N ARG A 125 2.88 4.77 -13.92
CA ARG A 125 1.59 5.10 -13.31
C ARG A 125 1.82 5.79 -11.97
N LEU A 126 1.22 6.95 -11.78
CA LEU A 126 1.21 7.65 -10.49
C LEU A 126 -0.17 7.50 -9.84
N ILE A 127 -0.18 7.25 -8.54
CA ILE A 127 -1.39 7.20 -7.70
C ILE A 127 -1.13 8.07 -6.48
N ASP A 128 -1.73 9.27 -6.45
CA ASP A 128 -1.65 10.17 -5.29
C ASP A 128 -2.63 9.79 -4.19
N GLY A 129 -2.61 10.53 -3.08
CA GLY A 129 -3.46 10.24 -1.92
C GLY A 129 -4.95 10.31 -2.24
N ASP A 130 -5.39 11.26 -3.06
CA ASP A 130 -6.81 11.38 -3.42
C ASP A 130 -7.24 10.25 -4.36
N GLN A 131 -6.38 9.86 -5.30
CA GLN A 131 -6.60 8.70 -6.16
C GLN A 131 -6.61 7.40 -5.37
N LEU A 132 -5.70 7.24 -4.40
CA LEU A 132 -5.65 6.08 -3.52
C LEU A 132 -6.92 5.97 -2.66
N VAL A 133 -7.42 7.09 -2.14
CA VAL A 133 -8.72 7.14 -1.45
C VAL A 133 -9.88 6.79 -2.37
N SER A 134 -9.84 7.22 -3.63
CA SER A 134 -10.88 6.90 -4.63
C SER A 134 -10.94 5.41 -5.00
N MET A 135 -9.87 4.65 -4.72
CA MET A 135 -9.84 3.19 -4.89
C MET A 135 -10.58 2.45 -3.77
N LEU A 136 -10.91 3.13 -2.67
CA LEU A 136 -11.55 2.51 -1.50
C LEU A 136 -13.07 2.43 -1.67
N THR A 137 -13.65 1.37 -1.11
CA THR A 137 -15.09 1.16 -0.96
C THR A 137 -15.49 1.29 0.50
N ALA A 138 -16.80 1.23 0.79
CA ALA A 138 -17.36 1.47 2.12
C ALA A 138 -16.75 0.61 3.25
N MET A 139 -16.16 -0.55 2.92
CA MET A 139 -15.58 -1.47 3.91
C MET A 139 -14.06 -1.66 3.73
N THR A 140 -13.40 -0.88 2.88
CA THR A 140 -11.95 -1.01 2.61
C THR A 140 -11.17 0.20 3.06
N TYR A 141 -11.70 0.93 4.04
CA TYR A 141 -10.96 2.01 4.68
C TYR A 141 -9.83 1.44 5.55
N PRO A 142 -8.74 2.20 5.76
CA PRO A 142 -7.70 1.75 6.65
C PRO A 142 -8.25 1.64 8.08
N VAL A 143 -7.80 0.63 8.84
CA VAL A 143 -8.17 0.48 10.27
C VAL A 143 -7.79 1.71 11.10
N THR A 144 -6.81 2.49 10.65
CA THR A 144 -6.42 3.77 11.26
C THR A 144 -7.50 4.84 11.18
N ALA A 145 -8.58 4.65 10.40
CA ALA A 145 -9.75 5.53 10.41
C ALA A 145 -10.70 5.26 11.60
N ILE A 146 -10.51 4.15 12.33
CA ILE A 146 -11.30 3.80 13.51
C ILE A 146 -10.88 4.70 14.68
N SER A 147 -11.84 5.44 15.21
CA SER A 147 -11.60 6.41 16.27
C SER A 147 -11.12 5.75 17.56
N GLY A 148 -10.05 6.26 18.15
CA GLY A 148 -9.50 5.73 19.39
C GLY A 148 -8.73 4.42 19.24
N LEU A 149 -8.43 3.97 18.02
CA LEU A 149 -7.39 2.96 17.78
C LEU A 149 -6.03 3.54 18.20
N THR A 150 -5.32 2.88 19.10
CA THR A 150 -3.98 3.32 19.52
C THR A 150 -2.90 2.86 18.54
N ASP A 151 -1.73 3.47 18.57
CA ASP A 151 -0.60 3.08 17.71
C ASP A 151 -0.09 1.66 18.02
N ILE A 152 -0.19 1.23 19.28
CA ILE A 152 0.15 -0.14 19.70
C ILE A 152 -0.85 -1.14 19.11
N GLU A 153 -2.15 -0.84 19.20
CA GLU A 153 -3.18 -1.67 18.59
C GLU A 153 -3.03 -1.71 17.07
N PHE A 154 -2.76 -0.57 16.43
CA PHE A 154 -2.51 -0.52 15.00
C PHE A 154 -1.30 -1.36 14.59
N ALA A 155 -0.18 -1.29 15.32
CA ALA A 155 0.98 -2.14 15.06
C ALA A 155 0.63 -3.63 15.14
N ALA A 156 -0.11 -4.05 16.17
CA ALA A 156 -0.56 -5.43 16.33
C ALA A 156 -1.51 -5.89 15.20
N LEU A 157 -2.42 -5.02 14.76
CA LEU A 157 -3.30 -5.27 13.61
C LEU A 157 -2.48 -5.41 12.32
N ALA A 158 -1.52 -4.53 12.10
CA ALA A 158 -0.65 -4.52 10.92
C ALA A 158 0.21 -5.79 10.83
N GLU A 159 0.83 -6.21 11.94
CA GLU A 159 1.58 -7.47 12.02
C GLU A 159 0.71 -8.69 11.67
N ALA A 160 -0.58 -8.63 12.03
CA ALA A 160 -1.55 -9.66 11.68
C ALA A 160 -2.10 -9.53 10.24
N ASN A 161 -1.61 -8.60 9.42
CA ASN A 161 -2.14 -8.23 8.08
C ASN A 161 -3.60 -7.74 8.10
N VAL A 162 -4.03 -7.14 9.21
CA VAL A 162 -5.36 -6.53 9.39
C VAL A 162 -5.25 -5.03 9.17
N LEU A 163 -5.26 -4.59 7.90
CA LEU A 163 -5.13 -3.18 7.54
C LEU A 163 -6.40 -2.52 7.04
N LEU A 164 -7.37 -3.29 6.58
CA LEU A 164 -8.66 -2.78 6.12
C LEU A 164 -9.75 -3.04 7.16
N THR A 165 -10.73 -2.16 7.27
CA THR A 165 -11.88 -2.35 8.16
C THR A 165 -12.60 -3.67 7.89
N ARG A 166 -12.73 -4.08 6.62
CA ARG A 166 -13.28 -5.41 6.25
C ARG A 166 -12.51 -6.59 6.83
N HIS A 167 -11.19 -6.49 7.05
CA HIS A 167 -10.42 -7.59 7.64
C HIS A 167 -10.84 -7.87 9.09
N LEU A 168 -11.40 -6.88 9.78
CA LEU A 168 -11.99 -7.06 11.10
C LEU A 168 -13.38 -7.70 11.02
N THR A 169 -14.19 -7.34 10.02
CA THR A 169 -15.58 -7.82 9.89
C THR A 169 -15.72 -9.17 9.21
N ASP A 170 -14.77 -9.53 8.35
CA ASP A 170 -14.77 -10.80 7.59
C ASP A 170 -14.30 -12.00 8.42
N HIS A 171 -13.87 -11.76 9.67
CA HIS A 171 -13.28 -12.77 10.54
C HIS A 171 -13.98 -12.79 11.90
N GLU A 172 -14.02 -13.96 12.52
CA GLU A 172 -14.52 -14.10 13.88
C GLU A 172 -13.66 -13.30 14.87
N VAL A 173 -14.31 -12.65 15.83
CA VAL A 173 -13.66 -11.85 16.89
C VAL A 173 -12.53 -12.63 17.57
N GLU A 174 -12.77 -13.92 17.84
CA GLU A 174 -11.82 -14.81 18.51
C GLU A 174 -10.55 -15.02 17.67
N LEU A 175 -10.70 -15.18 16.35
CA LEU A 175 -9.58 -15.37 15.42
C LEU A 175 -8.73 -14.10 15.32
N VAL A 176 -9.37 -12.94 15.19
CA VAL A 176 -8.68 -11.65 15.14
C VAL A 176 -7.96 -11.38 16.46
N ALA A 177 -8.62 -11.60 17.59
CA ALA A 177 -8.03 -11.46 18.93
C ALA A 177 -6.80 -12.36 19.09
N HIS A 178 -6.90 -13.63 18.68
CA HIS A 178 -5.77 -14.57 18.73
C HIS A 178 -4.58 -14.11 17.87
N ARG A 179 -4.83 -13.64 16.64
CA ARG A 179 -3.77 -13.20 15.71
C ARG A 179 -3.08 -11.91 16.16
N THR A 180 -3.81 -11.03 16.84
CA THR A 180 -3.36 -9.66 17.18
C THR A 180 -2.92 -9.53 18.64
N GLY A 181 -3.29 -10.49 19.51
CA GLY A 181 -3.08 -10.39 20.95
C GLY A 181 -4.02 -9.39 21.65
N LEU A 182 -4.98 -8.80 20.94
CA LEU A 182 -5.99 -7.91 21.51
C LEU A 182 -7.05 -8.71 22.28
N ALA A 183 -7.63 -8.09 23.31
CA ALA A 183 -8.77 -8.68 24.00
C ALA A 183 -9.98 -8.81 23.06
N GLN A 184 -10.72 -9.92 23.12
CA GLN A 184 -11.91 -10.12 22.28
C GLN A 184 -12.94 -8.99 22.45
N SER A 185 -13.13 -8.48 23.67
CA SER A 185 -13.99 -7.33 23.93
C SER A 185 -13.54 -6.09 23.15
N ARG A 186 -12.23 -5.86 23.06
CA ARG A 186 -11.67 -4.73 22.33
C ARG A 186 -11.82 -4.88 20.83
N VAL A 187 -11.62 -6.09 20.30
CA VAL A 187 -11.87 -6.37 18.87
C VAL A 187 -13.36 -6.15 18.53
N ALA A 188 -14.28 -6.60 19.39
CA ALA A 188 -15.71 -6.37 19.21
C ALA A 188 -16.06 -4.87 19.20
N GLU A 189 -15.51 -4.08 20.13
CA GLU A 189 -15.66 -2.62 20.15
C GLU A 189 -15.21 -1.96 18.83
N LEU A 190 -14.05 -2.38 18.30
CA LEU A 190 -13.54 -1.84 17.03
C LEU A 190 -14.47 -2.19 15.86
N ILE A 191 -15.06 -3.40 15.84
CA ILE A 191 -16.00 -3.84 14.82
C ILE A 191 -17.32 -3.06 14.88
N GLU A 192 -17.86 -2.81 16.08
CA GLU A 192 -19.08 -2.04 16.27
C GLU A 192 -18.96 -0.61 15.69
N GLN A 193 -17.77 -0.01 15.77
CA GLN A 193 -17.51 1.33 15.22
C GLN A 193 -17.44 1.38 13.69
N ILE A 194 -17.26 0.25 13.01
CA ILE A 194 -17.22 0.19 11.54
C ILE A 194 -18.64 0.20 10.96
N GLY A 195 -19.61 -0.39 11.67
CA GLY A 195 -20.99 -0.54 11.22
C GLY A 195 -21.95 0.58 11.62
N GLY A 196 -21.50 1.56 12.40
CA GLY A 196 -22.27 2.73 12.85
C GLY A 196 -21.98 3.97 12.01
#